data_AF-A0A2X3K3L0-F1
#
_entry.id   AF-A0A2X3K3L0-F1
#
_cell.length_a   1.000
_cell.length_b   1.000
_cell.length_c   1.000
_cell.angle_alpha   90.00
_cell.angle_beta   90.00
_cell.angle_gamma   90.00
#
_symmetry.space_group_name_H-M   'P 1'
#
loop_
_entity.id
_entity.type
_entity.pdbx_description
1 polymer ?
#
loop_
_entity_poly.entity_id
_entity_poly.type
_entity_poly.pdbx_seq_one_letter_code
_entity_poly.pdbx_strand_id
1 'polypeptide(L)'
;MFGRERVGLTNEELQKCHYHVAIAANPEYSSLNLAMAVQVIAYEVRMAWLATQENGEQVEHEETPYPLVDDLERFYGHLEQTLLATGFIRENHPGQVMNKLRRLFTRARPESQELNILRGILASIEQQNKGNKAE
;
A
#
# COMPACT_ATOMS: atom_id res chain seq x y z
N MET A 1 11.06 4.55 2.47
CA MET A 1 11.60 3.30 3.07
C MET A 1 12.87 2.94 2.34
N PHE A 2 13.95 2.64 3.05
CA PHE A 2 15.19 2.11 2.46
C PHE A 2 15.46 0.72 3.04
N GLY A 3 15.91 -0.20 2.19
CA GLY A 3 16.22 -1.57 2.58
C GLY A 3 17.61 -1.72 3.21
N ARG A 4 17.93 -2.95 3.61
CA ARG A 4 19.27 -3.30 4.11
C ARG A 4 20.27 -3.25 2.95
N GLU A 5 21.50 -2.79 3.21
CA GLU A 5 22.49 -2.51 2.15
C GLU A 5 22.75 -3.68 1.19
N ARG A 6 22.87 -4.92 1.69
CA ARG A 6 23.17 -6.08 0.83
C ARG A 6 21.96 -6.77 0.22
N VAL A 7 20.79 -6.68 0.86
CA VAL A 7 19.63 -7.53 0.52
C VAL A 7 18.37 -6.72 0.18
N GLY A 8 18.41 -5.40 0.33
CA GLY A 8 17.30 -4.52 0.06
C GLY A 8 16.13 -4.71 1.02
N LEU A 9 14.92 -4.46 0.51
CA LEU A 9 13.66 -4.74 1.18
C LEU A 9 13.20 -6.14 0.78
N THR A 10 12.55 -6.84 1.70
CA THR A 10 11.87 -8.10 1.42
C THR A 10 10.66 -7.88 0.51
N ASN A 11 10.21 -8.94 -0.15
CA ASN A 11 9.00 -8.88 -0.98
C ASN A 11 7.76 -8.45 -0.18
N GLU A 12 7.66 -8.86 1.09
CA GLU A 12 6.56 -8.47 1.98
C GLU A 12 6.59 -6.98 2.29
N GLU A 13 7.78 -6.41 2.58
CA GLU A 13 7.95 -4.97 2.81
C GLU A 13 7.67 -4.16 1.54
N LEU A 14 8.12 -4.63 0.38
CA LEU A 14 7.84 -3.98 -0.91
C LEU A 14 6.34 -3.94 -1.22
N GLN A 15 5.58 -4.98 -0.88
CA GLN A 15 4.14 -5.02 -1.12
C GLN A 15 3.34 -4.02 -0.28
N LYS A 16 3.89 -3.56 0.84
CA LYS A 16 3.28 -2.51 1.69
C LYS A 16 3.57 -1.10 1.17
N CYS A 17 4.53 -0.94 0.26
CA CYS A 17 4.90 0.36 -0.29
C CYS A 17 3.94 0.75 -1.42
N HIS A 18 3.46 2.01 -1.42
CA HIS A 18 2.56 2.51 -2.47
C HIS A 18 3.25 2.73 -3.82
N TYR A 19 4.55 3.07 -3.79
CA TYR A 19 5.38 3.22 -4.98
C TYR A 19 6.75 2.57 -4.76
N HIS A 20 7.36 2.12 -5.85
CA HIS A 20 8.75 1.70 -5.89
C HIS A 20 9.53 2.69 -6.72
N VAL A 21 10.67 3.13 -6.19
CA VAL A 21 11.59 4.05 -6.88
C VAL A 21 12.88 3.31 -7.14
N ALA A 22 13.33 3.31 -8.40
CA ALA A 22 14.61 2.78 -8.80
C ALA A 22 15.48 3.93 -9.33
N ILE A 23 16.65 4.12 -8.73
CA ILE A 23 17.63 5.11 -9.20
C ILE A 23 18.26 4.54 -10.47
N ALA A 24 18.23 5.30 -11.56
CA ALA A 24 18.89 4.91 -12.80
C ALA A 24 20.40 4.81 -12.55
N ALA A 25 20.95 3.60 -12.72
CA ALA A 25 22.34 3.27 -12.46
C ALA A 25 22.90 2.43 -13.61
N ASN A 26 24.20 2.10 -13.55
CA ASN A 26 24.82 1.21 -14.52
C ASN A 26 24.08 -0.16 -14.53
N PRO A 27 23.56 -0.63 -15.68
CA PRO A 27 22.88 -1.93 -15.76
C PRO A 27 23.73 -3.12 -15.29
N GLU A 28 25.06 -3.05 -15.47
CA GLU A 28 26.01 -4.09 -15.04
C GLU A 28 26.36 -4.00 -13.55
N TYR A 29 26.13 -2.84 -12.92
CA TYR A 29 26.40 -2.59 -11.51
C TYR A 29 25.43 -1.53 -10.96
N SER A 30 24.21 -1.97 -10.65
CA SER A 30 23.09 -1.09 -10.28
C SER A 30 22.88 -0.92 -8.78
N SER A 31 23.65 -1.66 -7.97
CA SER A 31 23.54 -1.60 -6.51
C SER A 31 24.34 -0.42 -5.96
N LEU A 32 23.63 0.60 -5.48
CA LEU A 32 24.23 1.72 -4.77
C LEU A 32 24.40 1.36 -3.29
N ASN A 33 25.48 1.88 -2.69
CA ASN A 33 25.60 1.92 -1.24
C ASN A 33 24.39 2.68 -0.64
N LEU A 34 23.94 2.24 0.53
CA LEU A 34 22.75 2.79 1.19
C LEU A 34 22.82 4.31 1.37
N ALA A 35 23.96 4.85 1.81
CA ALA A 35 24.11 6.29 2.02
C ALA A 35 24.05 7.07 0.70
N MET A 36 24.59 6.51 -0.39
CA MET A 36 24.51 7.12 -1.72
C MET A 36 23.06 7.14 -2.24
N ALA A 37 22.32 6.05 -2.08
CA ALA A 37 20.92 6.00 -2.47
C ALA A 37 20.08 7.02 -1.68
N VAL A 38 20.29 7.12 -0.36
CA VAL A 38 19.62 8.13 0.49
C VAL A 38 19.98 9.54 0.04
N GLN A 39 21.25 9.81 -0.25
CA GLN A 39 21.72 11.13 -0.68
C GLN A 39 21.08 11.60 -1.99
N VAL A 40 20.96 10.71 -2.98
CA VAL A 40 20.32 11.02 -4.27
C VAL A 40 18.84 11.34 -4.07
N ILE A 41 18.11 10.50 -3.32
CA ILE A 41 16.68 10.74 -3.06
C ILE A 41 16.47 12.04 -2.28
N ALA A 42 17.30 12.30 -1.26
CA ALA A 42 17.21 13.54 -0.48
C ALA A 42 17.49 14.79 -1.33
N TYR A 43 18.43 14.70 -2.27
CA TYR A 43 18.72 15.78 -3.22
C TYR A 43 17.51 16.06 -4.13
N GLU A 44 16.92 15.03 -4.75
CA GLU A 44 15.73 15.20 -5.61
C GLU A 44 14.53 15.77 -4.85
N VAL A 45 14.30 15.31 -3.62
CA VAL A 45 13.26 15.89 -2.74
C VAL A 45 13.49 17.37 -2.49
N ARG A 46 14.75 17.77 -2.22
CA ARG A 46 15.09 19.18 -2.03
C ARG A 46 14.89 20.00 -3.30
N MET A 47 15.30 19.49 -4.46
CA MET A 47 15.13 20.19 -5.73
C MET A 47 13.65 20.38 -6.07
N ALA A 48 12.81 19.36 -5.86
CA ALA A 48 11.37 19.47 -6.00
C ALA A 48 10.77 20.53 -5.07
N TRP A 49 11.19 20.55 -3.80
CA TRP A 49 10.74 21.56 -2.83
C TRP A 49 11.16 22.98 -3.21
N LEU A 50 12.38 23.17 -3.73
CA LEU A 50 12.82 24.49 -4.21
C LEU A 50 11.98 24.95 -5.40
N ALA A 51 11.66 24.05 -6.34
CA ALA A 51 10.82 24.38 -7.49
C ALA A 51 9.41 24.83 -7.08
N THR A 52 8.82 24.24 -6.02
CA THR A 52 7.52 24.70 -5.50
C THR A 52 7.59 26.08 -4.86
N GLN A 53 8.75 26.45 -4.30
CA GLN A 53 8.96 27.77 -3.69
C GLN A 53 9.18 28.87 -4.75
N GLU A 54 9.87 28.54 -5.85
CA GLU A 54 10.15 29.50 -6.94
C GLU A 54 8.91 29.80 -7.80
N ASN A 55 8.05 28.80 -8.03
CA ASN A 55 6.87 28.98 -8.88
C ASN A 55 5.68 29.65 -8.19
N GLY A 56 5.72 29.88 -6.86
CA GLY A 56 4.64 30.54 -6.12
C GLY A 56 3.29 29.80 -6.11
N GLU A 57 3.18 28.69 -6.84
CA GLU A 57 2.06 27.76 -6.81
C GLU A 57 2.15 26.96 -5.52
N GLN A 58 1.49 27.47 -4.48
CA GLN A 58 0.90 26.58 -3.50
C GLN A 58 -0.08 25.70 -4.27
N VAL A 59 0.40 24.54 -4.73
CA VAL A 59 -0.50 23.48 -5.19
C VAL A 59 -1.34 23.16 -3.97
N GLU A 60 -2.54 23.73 -3.91
CA GLU A 60 -3.62 23.22 -3.09
C GLU A 60 -3.95 21.83 -3.65
N HIS A 61 -3.07 20.86 -3.35
CA HIS A 61 -3.58 19.52 -3.21
C HIS A 61 -4.58 19.64 -2.08
N GLU A 62 -5.85 19.45 -2.38
CA GLU A 62 -6.74 18.80 -1.43
C GLU A 62 -6.02 17.50 -1.06
N GLU A 63 -5.13 17.58 -0.07
CA GLU A 63 -4.60 16.43 0.64
C GLU A 63 -5.80 15.91 1.42
N THR A 64 -6.74 15.25 0.72
CA THR A 64 -7.65 14.35 1.39
C THR A 64 -6.71 13.38 2.10
N PRO A 65 -6.69 13.39 3.45
CA PRO A 65 -5.68 12.68 4.19
C PRO A 65 -5.82 11.21 3.81
N TYR A 66 -4.79 10.70 3.15
CA TYR A 66 -4.74 9.29 2.78
C TYR A 66 -4.99 8.49 4.05
N PRO A 67 -5.88 7.48 4.04
CA PRO A 67 -6.19 6.76 5.25
C PRO A 67 -4.91 6.26 5.90
N LEU A 68 -4.87 6.34 7.23
CA LEU A 68 -3.73 5.84 7.99
C LEU A 68 -3.45 4.42 7.52
N VAL A 69 -2.17 4.11 7.25
CA VAL A 69 -1.72 2.79 6.80
C VAL A 69 -2.32 1.66 7.65
N ASP A 70 -2.52 1.93 8.94
CA ASP A 70 -3.15 1.02 9.91
C ASP A 70 -4.62 0.70 9.59
N ASP A 71 -5.41 1.67 9.11
CA ASP A 71 -6.82 1.46 8.73
C ASP A 71 -6.93 0.63 7.46
N LEU A 72 -6.00 0.82 6.52
CA LEU A 72 -5.91 0.02 5.30
C LEU A 72 -5.55 -1.44 5.64
N GLU A 73 -4.59 -1.66 6.55
CA GLU A 73 -4.22 -2.99 7.02
C GLU A 73 -5.36 -3.68 7.77
N ARG A 74 -6.10 -2.95 8.62
CA ARG A 74 -7.31 -3.47 9.28
C ARG A 74 -8.37 -3.89 8.28
N PHE A 75 -8.59 -3.09 7.23
CA PHE A 75 -9.49 -3.44 6.14
C PHE A 75 -9.05 -4.73 5.44
N TYR A 76 -7.75 -4.87 5.11
CA TYR A 76 -7.26 -6.09 4.47
C TYR A 76 -7.41 -7.34 5.34
N GLY A 77 -7.20 -7.23 6.65
CA GLY A 77 -7.46 -8.32 7.59
C GLY A 77 -8.94 -8.73 7.61
N HIS A 78 -9.85 -7.75 7.66
CA HIS A 78 -11.29 -8.03 7.62
C HIS A 78 -11.73 -8.65 6.29
N LEU A 79 -11.19 -8.15 5.18
CA LEU A 79 -11.44 -8.69 3.85
C LEU A 79 -11.01 -10.15 3.74
N GLU A 80 -9.80 -10.50 4.21
CA GLU A 80 -9.30 -11.87 4.21
C GLU A 80 -10.20 -12.81 5.01
N GLN A 81 -10.59 -12.41 6.22
CA GLN A 81 -11.51 -13.18 7.06
C GLN A 81 -12.87 -13.40 6.37
N THR A 82 -13.41 -12.37 5.73
CA THR A 82 -14.68 -12.48 4.99
C THR A 82 -14.56 -13.43 3.81
N LEU A 83 -13.47 -13.35 3.03
CA LEU A 83 -13.25 -14.22 1.88
C LEU A 83 -12.99 -15.69 2.27
N LEU A 84 -12.38 -15.93 3.44
CA LEU A 84 -12.30 -17.27 4.03
C LEU A 84 -13.69 -17.78 4.45
N ALA A 85 -14.48 -16.93 5.11
CA ALA A 85 -15.81 -17.30 5.59
C ALA A 85 -16.78 -17.64 4.46
N THR A 86 -16.71 -16.95 3.32
CA THR A 86 -17.52 -17.24 2.12
C THR A 86 -16.99 -18.43 1.30
N GLY A 87 -15.79 -18.94 1.62
CA GLY A 87 -15.13 -20.02 0.88
C GLY A 87 -14.51 -19.58 -0.45
N PHE A 88 -14.41 -18.27 -0.72
CA PHE A 88 -13.74 -17.74 -1.92
C PHE A 88 -12.24 -18.05 -1.92
N ILE A 89 -11.61 -17.99 -0.74
CA ILE A 89 -10.25 -18.47 -0.49
C ILE A 89 -10.27 -19.58 0.55
N ARG A 90 -9.25 -20.45 0.52
CA ARG A 90 -9.08 -21.57 1.48
C ARG A 90 -7.99 -21.21 2.50
N GLU A 91 -8.02 -21.76 3.71
CA GLU A 91 -7.05 -21.45 4.79
C GLU A 91 -5.57 -21.53 4.37
N ASN A 92 -5.22 -22.48 3.51
CA ASN A 92 -3.85 -22.64 3.01
C ASN A 92 -3.63 -21.98 1.63
N HIS A 93 -4.34 -20.89 1.32
CA HIS A 93 -4.17 -20.22 0.04
C HIS A 93 -2.77 -19.59 -0.08
N PRO A 94 -2.14 -19.59 -1.27
CA PRO A 94 -0.77 -19.11 -1.46
C PRO A 94 -0.63 -17.57 -1.43
N GLY A 95 -1.53 -16.84 -0.77
CA GLY A 95 -1.55 -15.37 -0.70
C GLY A 95 -1.81 -14.60 -2.00
N GLN A 96 -1.82 -15.25 -3.18
CA GLN A 96 -1.85 -14.55 -4.47
C GLN A 96 -3.09 -13.66 -4.68
N VAL A 97 -4.26 -14.10 -4.23
CA VAL A 97 -5.51 -13.33 -4.32
C VAL A 97 -5.40 -12.07 -3.46
N MET A 98 -5.00 -12.21 -2.19
CA MET A 98 -4.80 -11.09 -1.28
C MET A 98 -3.75 -10.10 -1.81
N ASN A 99 -2.66 -10.58 -2.41
CA ASN A 99 -1.64 -9.71 -3.01
C ASN A 99 -2.19 -8.87 -4.17
N LYS A 100 -3.05 -9.46 -5.02
CA LYS A 100 -3.72 -8.72 -6.11
C LYS A 100 -4.71 -7.69 -5.57
N LEU A 101 -5.48 -8.04 -4.54
CA LEU A 101 -6.44 -7.14 -3.91
C LEU A 101 -5.73 -5.98 -3.19
N ARG A 102 -4.67 -6.26 -2.44
CA ARG A 102 -3.82 -5.23 -1.81
C ARG A 102 -3.29 -4.25 -2.85
N ARG A 103 -2.72 -4.75 -3.95
CA ARG A 103 -2.26 -3.90 -5.07
C ARG A 103 -3.38 -3.07 -5.70
N LEU A 104 -4.57 -3.65 -5.89
CA LEU A 104 -5.73 -2.96 -6.46
C LEU A 104 -6.15 -1.77 -5.58
N PHE A 105 -6.38 -2.01 -4.30
CA PHE A 105 -6.85 -0.98 -3.37
C PHE A 105 -5.77 0.04 -3.02
N THR A 106 -4.52 -0.39 -2.88
CA THR A 106 -3.39 0.53 -2.66
C THR A 106 -3.23 1.50 -3.84
N ARG A 107 -3.45 1.04 -5.08
CA ARG A 107 -3.44 1.90 -6.26
C ARG A 107 -4.66 2.80 -6.34
N ALA A 108 -5.83 2.29 -5.97
CA ALA A 108 -7.09 3.06 -6.01
C ALA A 108 -7.09 4.24 -5.03
N ARG A 109 -6.26 4.14 -3.99
CA ARG A 109 -6.09 5.18 -2.98
C ARG A 109 -7.41 5.60 -2.29
N PRO A 110 -8.18 4.64 -1.73
CA PRO A 110 -9.49 4.93 -1.19
C PRO A 110 -9.40 5.92 -0.02
N GLU A 111 -10.39 6.79 0.11
CA GLU A 111 -10.52 7.69 1.24
C GLU A 111 -11.07 6.97 2.49
N SER A 112 -10.92 7.59 3.66
CA SER A 112 -11.45 7.04 4.92
C SER A 112 -12.96 6.75 4.86
N GLN A 113 -13.73 7.60 4.17
CA GLN A 113 -15.16 7.39 3.97
C GLN A 113 -15.45 6.16 3.12
N GLU A 114 -14.70 5.98 2.02
CA GLU A 114 -14.82 4.82 1.13
C GLU A 114 -14.41 3.53 1.84
N LEU A 115 -13.34 3.55 2.65
CA LEU A 115 -12.95 2.41 3.48
C LEU A 115 -14.04 2.02 4.48
N ASN A 116 -14.73 2.99 5.08
CA ASN A 116 -15.85 2.71 5.98
C ASN A 116 -17.01 2.05 5.24
N ILE A 117 -17.33 2.50 4.01
CA ILE A 117 -18.33 1.86 3.16
C ILE A 117 -17.91 0.42 2.83
N LEU A 118 -16.67 0.21 2.40
CA LEU A 118 -16.14 -1.12 2.09
C LEU A 118 -16.20 -2.06 3.30
N ARG A 119 -15.82 -1.59 4.49
CA ARG A 119 -15.93 -2.37 5.73
C ARG A 119 -17.39 -2.66 6.11
N GLY A 120 -18.31 -1.72 5.87
CA GLY A 120 -19.74 -1.93 6.04
C GLY A 120 -20.29 -3.03 5.13
N ILE A 121 -19.83 -3.08 3.87
CA ILE A 121 -20.17 -4.16 2.92
C ILE A 121 -19.69 -5.51 3.46
N LEU A 122 -18.44 -5.60 3.94
CA LEU A 122 -17.90 -6.84 4.52
C LEU A 122 -18.69 -7.30 5.76
N ALA A 123 -19.03 -6.38 6.67
CA ALA A 123 -19.83 -6.71 7.85
C ALA A 123 -21.23 -7.25 7.48
N SER A 124 -21.86 -6.71 6.44
CA SER A 124 -23.16 -7.19 5.94
C SER A 124 -23.06 -8.62 5.40
N ILE A 125 -22.01 -8.94 4.64
CA ILE A 125 -21.75 -10.29 4.12
C ILE A 125 -21.56 -11.28 5.26
N GLU A 126 -20.78 -10.91 6.29
CA GLU A 126 -20.56 -11.76 7.46
C GLU A 126 -21.86 -12.03 8.23
N GLN A 127 -22.74 -11.04 8.34
CA GLN A 127 -24.03 -11.19 9.02
C GLN A 127 -24.96 -12.16 8.28
N GLN A 128 -25.03 -12.07 6.94
CA GLN A 128 -25.80 -13.04 6.14
C GLN A 128 -25.25 -14.45 6.25
N ASN A 129 -23.92 -14.60 6.21
CA ASN A 129 -23.28 -15.92 6.30
C ASN A 129 -23.46 -16.57 7.69
N LYS A 130 -23.54 -15.77 8.76
CA LYS A 130 -23.93 -16.26 10.10
C LYS A 130 -25.39 -16.70 10.14
N GLY A 131 -26.29 -15.97 9.49
CA GLY A 131 -27.70 -16.37 9.36
C GLY A 131 -27.86 -17.72 8.67
N ASN A 132 -27.15 -17.94 7.55
CA ASN A 132 -27.21 -19.19 6.78
C ASN A 132 -26.57 -20.40 7.47
N LYS A 133 -25.74 -20.21 8.52
CA LYS A 133 -25.17 -21.31 9.31
C LYS A 133 -26.04 -21.72 10.51
N ALA A 134 -27.05 -20.91 10.84
CA ALA A 134 -27.95 -21.16 11.98
C ALA A 134 -29.25 -21.89 11.57
N GLU A 135 -29.47 -22.08 10.26
CA GLU A 135 -30.45 -23.01 9.68
C GLU A 135 -29.79 -24.35 9.33
#